data_AF-A0A258LTI8-F1
#
_entry.id   AF-A0A258LTI8-F1
#
_cell.length_a   1.000
_cell.length_b   1.000
_cell.length_c   1.000
_cell.angle_alpha   90.00
_cell.angle_beta   90.00
_cell.angle_gamma   90.00
#
_symmetry.space_group_name_H-M   'P 1'
#
loop_
_entity.id
_entity.type
_entity.pdbx_description
1 polymer ?
#
loop_
_entity_poly.entity_id
_entity_poly.type
_entity_poly.pdbx_seq_one_letter_code
_entity_poly.pdbx_strand_id
1 'polypeptide(L)'
;MTGPKKTGKPKKTEKSAALRKDKAPEKSAPKAVSTTASGGAPDDLPVIALPLPQANLDAATTAYFDKCNEKIGFVPNVLLAYAFDLPKLNAFAGMYDDLMLAPSGLTKLEREMIAVAVSSVNRCYYCLTAHGAAVRQLSGDPVLGEQLVMNYRAARLDERQRAILDFAVKLTERPHEVEEADRAGLRAVGLGERDIWDVAAVTGFFNMSNRIAAATDMRPNTEYHSQARG
;
A
#
# COMPACT_ATOMS: atom_id res chain seq x y z
N MET A 1 42.10 43.21 -41.34
CA MET A 1 41.89 41.99 -42.13
C MET A 1 40.41 41.86 -42.44
N THR A 2 40.10 42.09 -43.70
CA THR A 2 38.79 42.11 -44.36
C THR A 2 38.40 40.73 -44.87
N GLY A 3 37.13 40.32 -44.72
CA GLY A 3 36.54 39.25 -45.53
C GLY A 3 35.19 38.72 -45.00
N PRO A 4 34.17 38.44 -45.85
CA PRO A 4 32.77 38.69 -45.51
C PRO A 4 31.84 37.45 -45.44
N LYS A 5 30.63 37.69 -44.89
CA LYS A 5 29.41 36.88 -44.95
C LYS A 5 29.14 36.27 -46.33
N LYS A 6 28.67 35.01 -46.39
CA LYS A 6 27.66 34.57 -47.38
C LYS A 6 26.67 33.56 -46.82
N THR A 7 25.42 33.93 -47.03
CA THR A 7 24.16 33.19 -46.91
C THR A 7 24.02 32.11 -47.99
N GLY A 8 23.37 30.99 -47.67
CA GLY A 8 22.94 30.00 -48.66
C GLY A 8 21.95 28.99 -48.10
N LYS A 9 20.63 29.23 -48.32
CA LYS A 9 19.60 28.19 -48.32
C LYS A 9 19.64 27.43 -49.65
N PRO A 10 19.32 26.13 -49.66
CA PRO A 10 18.54 25.54 -50.76
C PRO A 10 17.29 24.83 -50.20
N LYS A 11 16.10 25.27 -50.61
CA LYS A 11 15.24 24.68 -51.67
C LYS A 11 14.46 23.44 -51.20
N LYS A 12 13.17 23.67 -50.98
CA LYS A 12 12.10 22.67 -51.01
C LYS A 12 12.18 21.86 -52.31
N THR A 13 12.02 20.55 -52.20
CA THR A 13 11.50 19.70 -53.27
C THR A 13 10.33 18.91 -52.72
N GLU A 14 9.13 19.27 -53.19
CA GLU A 14 7.95 18.41 -53.17
C GLU A 14 8.22 17.18 -54.04
N LYS A 15 7.93 16.00 -53.50
CA LYS A 15 7.57 14.84 -54.34
C LYS A 15 6.26 14.26 -53.82
N SER A 16 5.35 14.19 -54.78
CA SER A 16 3.98 13.72 -54.71
C SER A 16 3.89 12.19 -54.73
N ALA A 17 2.83 11.70 -54.08
CA ALA A 17 2.05 10.49 -54.32
C ALA A 17 2.74 9.10 -54.24
N ALA A 18 2.30 8.32 -53.25
CA ALA A 18 1.49 7.11 -53.51
C ALA A 18 0.87 6.60 -52.18
N LEU A 19 -0.46 6.75 -52.06
CA LEU A 19 -1.25 6.07 -51.04
C LEU A 19 -1.19 4.56 -51.28
N ARG A 20 -0.46 3.83 -50.45
CA ARG A 20 -0.64 2.38 -50.31
C ARG A 20 -1.83 2.16 -49.38
N LYS A 21 -2.85 1.45 -49.90
CA LYS A 21 -3.97 0.95 -49.11
C LYS A 21 -3.46 -0.23 -48.29
N ASP A 22 -3.03 0.03 -47.06
CA ASP A 22 -2.69 -1.04 -46.13
C ASP A 22 -3.98 -1.70 -45.64
N LYS A 23 -4.04 -3.01 -45.90
CA LYS A 23 -5.14 -3.93 -45.59
C LYS A 23 -5.25 -4.04 -44.06
N ALA A 24 -6.46 -3.86 -43.54
CA ALA A 24 -6.73 -3.98 -42.10
C ALA A 24 -6.22 -5.34 -41.55
N PRO A 25 -5.60 -5.37 -40.36
CA PRO A 25 -5.16 -6.61 -39.77
C PRO A 25 -6.38 -7.43 -39.32
N GLU A 26 -6.40 -8.69 -39.72
CA GLU A 26 -7.37 -9.70 -39.33
C GLU A 26 -7.28 -9.91 -37.81
N LYS A 27 -8.39 -9.66 -37.09
CA LYS A 27 -8.47 -9.85 -35.64
C LYS A 27 -8.35 -11.34 -35.32
N SER A 28 -7.16 -11.82 -34.97
CA SER A 28 -7.02 -13.13 -34.34
C SER A 28 -7.60 -13.04 -32.92
N ALA A 29 -8.65 -13.81 -32.64
CA ALA A 29 -9.15 -13.98 -31.29
C ALA A 29 -8.02 -14.46 -30.35
N PRO A 30 -7.91 -13.92 -29.13
CA PRO A 30 -6.89 -14.38 -28.19
C PRO A 30 -7.15 -15.85 -27.86
N LYS A 31 -6.17 -16.71 -28.12
CA LYS A 31 -6.17 -18.09 -27.65
C LYS A 31 -6.21 -18.06 -26.12
N ALA A 32 -7.18 -18.76 -25.54
CA ALA A 32 -7.28 -18.94 -24.10
C ALA A 32 -5.94 -19.49 -23.57
N VAL A 33 -5.26 -18.70 -22.76
CA VAL A 33 -4.10 -19.17 -22.00
C VAL A 33 -4.67 -20.10 -20.94
N SER A 34 -4.53 -21.39 -21.19
CA SER A 34 -4.77 -22.42 -20.18
C SER A 34 -3.70 -22.27 -19.11
N THR A 35 -4.02 -21.57 -18.02
CA THR A 35 -3.20 -21.57 -16.81
C THR A 35 -3.50 -22.84 -16.05
N THR A 36 -2.83 -23.94 -16.41
CA THR A 36 -2.64 -25.04 -15.46
C THR A 36 -1.73 -24.50 -14.36
N ALA A 37 -2.30 -24.14 -13.22
CA ALA A 37 -1.53 -23.80 -12.02
C ALA A 37 -0.60 -24.98 -11.70
N SER A 38 0.71 -24.74 -11.77
CA SER A 38 1.71 -25.69 -11.28
C SER A 38 1.49 -25.90 -9.79
N GLY A 39 1.45 -27.15 -9.34
CA GLY A 39 1.26 -27.55 -7.94
C GLY A 39 2.45 -27.22 -7.03
N GLY A 40 2.80 -25.93 -6.94
CA GLY A 40 3.64 -25.38 -5.87
C GLY A 40 2.81 -25.13 -4.61
N ALA A 41 3.49 -24.99 -3.48
CA ALA A 41 2.83 -24.50 -2.26
C ALA A 41 2.20 -23.11 -2.54
N PRO A 42 1.07 -22.77 -1.89
CA PRO A 42 0.51 -21.43 -1.93
C PRO A 42 1.60 -20.36 -1.70
N ASP A 43 1.55 -19.26 -2.44
CA ASP A 43 2.58 -18.20 -2.39
C ASP A 43 2.69 -17.54 -1.00
N ASP A 44 1.68 -17.74 -0.15
CA ASP A 44 1.59 -17.26 1.22
C ASP A 44 2.08 -18.26 2.30
N LEU A 45 2.68 -19.38 1.88
CA LEU A 45 3.31 -20.35 2.76
C LEU A 45 4.82 -20.52 2.48
N PRO A 46 5.66 -20.64 3.53
CA PRO A 46 5.32 -20.49 4.95
C PRO A 46 4.94 -19.04 5.28
N VAL A 47 4.09 -18.84 6.29
CA VAL A 47 3.60 -17.50 6.72
C VAL A 47 4.74 -16.52 7.05
N ILE A 48 5.82 -17.04 7.64
CA ILE A 48 7.09 -16.36 7.89
C ILE A 48 8.24 -17.35 7.62
N ALA A 49 9.43 -16.85 7.30
CA ALA A 49 10.62 -17.67 7.09
C ALA A 49 11.21 -18.27 8.38
N LEU A 50 10.79 -17.80 9.55
CA LEU A 50 11.29 -18.28 10.84
C LEU A 50 10.54 -19.55 11.28
N PRO A 51 11.23 -20.64 11.65
CA PRO A 51 10.60 -21.89 12.06
C PRO A 51 10.16 -21.85 13.53
N LEU A 52 9.22 -20.95 13.84
CA LEU A 52 8.67 -20.80 15.19
C LEU A 52 7.54 -21.81 15.43
N PRO A 53 7.63 -22.67 16.46
CA PRO A 53 6.55 -23.60 16.78
C PRO A 53 5.34 -22.83 17.30
N GLN A 54 4.16 -23.15 16.78
CA GLN A 54 2.91 -22.50 17.21
C GLN A 54 2.55 -22.89 18.64
N ALA A 55 2.00 -21.96 19.40
CA ALA A 55 1.45 -22.25 20.72
C ALA A 55 0.11 -22.97 20.58
N ASN A 56 -0.32 -23.65 21.64
CA ASN A 56 -1.71 -24.06 21.76
C ASN A 56 -2.57 -22.81 21.94
N LEU A 57 -3.55 -22.62 21.07
CA LEU A 57 -4.46 -21.48 21.16
C LEU A 57 -5.36 -21.65 22.39
N ASP A 58 -5.58 -20.56 23.12
CA ASP A 58 -6.63 -20.51 24.14
C ASP A 58 -8.00 -20.22 23.50
N ALA A 59 -9.06 -20.33 24.30
CA ALA A 59 -10.42 -20.11 23.84
C ALA A 59 -10.65 -18.69 23.30
N ALA A 60 -9.98 -17.69 23.88
CA ALA A 60 -10.11 -16.29 23.48
C ALA A 60 -9.48 -16.06 22.09
N THR A 61 -8.27 -16.59 21.86
CA THR A 61 -7.55 -16.49 20.58
C THR A 61 -8.29 -17.26 19.49
N THR A 62 -8.81 -18.44 19.82
CA THR A 62 -9.62 -19.25 18.89
C THR A 62 -10.85 -18.47 18.43
N ALA A 63 -11.61 -17.91 19.38
CA ALA A 63 -12.77 -17.09 19.07
C ALA A 63 -12.42 -15.80 18.30
N TYR A 64 -11.22 -15.25 18.49
CA TYR A 64 -10.73 -14.11 17.71
C TYR A 64 -10.46 -14.51 16.24
N PHE A 65 -9.81 -15.65 16.02
CA PHE A 65 -9.53 -16.18 14.68
C PHE A 65 -10.82 -16.56 13.94
N ASP A 66 -11.79 -17.17 14.64
CA ASP A 66 -13.10 -17.49 14.08
C ASP A 66 -13.81 -16.21 13.60
N LYS A 67 -13.77 -15.13 14.38
CA LYS A 67 -14.33 -13.83 13.97
C LYS A 67 -13.63 -13.23 12.77
N CYS A 68 -12.31 -13.39 12.64
CA CYS A 68 -11.59 -12.98 11.43
C CYS A 68 -12.12 -13.76 10.22
N ASN A 69 -12.22 -15.09 10.35
CA ASN A 69 -12.70 -15.95 9.29
C ASN A 69 -14.14 -15.61 8.87
N GLU A 70 -15.03 -15.35 9.82
CA GLU A 70 -16.41 -14.93 9.56
C GLU A 70 -16.52 -13.58 8.84
N LYS A 71 -15.67 -12.61 9.22
CA LYS A 71 -15.78 -11.23 8.72
C LYS A 71 -15.08 -11.00 7.39
N ILE A 72 -13.93 -11.63 7.17
CA ILE A 72 -13.08 -11.38 6.00
C ILE A 72 -12.70 -12.64 5.23
N GLY A 73 -13.16 -13.82 5.68
CA GLY A 73 -13.02 -15.09 4.95
C GLY A 73 -11.73 -15.87 5.22
N PHE A 74 -10.84 -15.34 6.07
CA PHE A 74 -9.60 -16.00 6.48
C PHE A 74 -9.04 -15.38 7.77
N VAL A 75 -8.04 -16.04 8.36
CA VAL A 75 -7.22 -15.47 9.44
C VAL A 75 -6.03 -14.73 8.84
N PRO A 76 -5.87 -13.41 9.07
CA PRO A 76 -4.71 -12.68 8.60
C PRO A 76 -3.40 -13.32 9.06
N ASN A 77 -2.49 -13.53 8.11
CA ASN A 77 -1.22 -14.23 8.33
C ASN A 77 -0.35 -13.57 9.40
N VAL A 78 -0.46 -12.25 9.62
CA VAL A 78 0.21 -11.59 10.75
C VAL A 78 -0.22 -12.18 12.09
N LEU A 79 -1.49 -12.53 12.28
CA LEU A 79 -1.94 -13.15 13.54
C LEU A 79 -1.31 -14.53 13.72
N LEU A 80 -1.23 -15.32 12.65
CA LEU A 80 -0.55 -16.62 12.66
C LEU A 80 0.96 -16.47 12.91
N ALA A 81 1.59 -15.40 12.41
CA ALA A 81 2.99 -15.11 12.66
C ALA A 81 3.30 -14.80 14.14
N TYR A 82 2.32 -14.29 14.90
CA TYR A 82 2.42 -14.03 16.34
C TYR A 82 1.95 -15.20 17.21
N ALA A 83 1.20 -16.17 16.67
CA ALA A 83 0.52 -17.23 17.43
C ALA A 83 1.47 -18.27 18.08
N PHE A 84 2.78 -18.14 17.92
CA PHE A 84 3.77 -18.86 18.74
C PHE A 84 3.84 -18.35 20.19
N ASP A 85 3.37 -17.13 20.48
CA ASP A 85 3.40 -16.50 21.80
C ASP A 85 2.13 -15.64 21.99
N LEU A 86 1.16 -16.18 22.73
CA LEU A 86 -0.16 -15.54 22.91
C LEU A 86 -0.08 -14.15 23.59
N PRO A 87 0.75 -13.92 24.63
CA PRO A 87 1.00 -12.57 25.12
C PRO A 87 1.46 -11.57 24.04
N LYS A 88 2.36 -11.98 23.13
CA LYS A 88 2.78 -11.12 22.01
C LYS A 88 1.65 -10.89 21.00
N LEU A 89 0.89 -11.93 20.67
CA LEU A 89 -0.29 -11.82 19.81
C LEU A 89 -1.31 -10.83 20.38
N ASN A 90 -1.65 -10.95 21.67
CA ASN A 90 -2.60 -10.08 22.35
C ASN A 90 -2.13 -8.63 22.39
N ALA A 91 -0.83 -8.38 22.64
CA ALA A 91 -0.26 -7.04 22.61
C ALA A 91 -0.33 -6.42 21.20
N PHE A 92 0.01 -7.19 20.16
CA PHE A 92 -0.10 -6.74 18.78
C PHE A 92 -1.55 -6.44 18.38
N ALA A 93 -2.46 -7.39 18.59
CA ALA A 93 -3.86 -7.27 18.22
C ALA A 93 -4.54 -6.11 18.97
N GLY A 94 -4.26 -5.95 20.27
CA GLY A 94 -4.79 -4.85 21.07
C GLY A 94 -4.34 -3.48 20.57
N MET A 95 -3.05 -3.32 20.24
CA MET A 95 -2.55 -2.06 19.67
C MET A 95 -3.11 -1.80 18.27
N TYR A 96 -3.22 -2.84 17.44
CA TYR A 96 -3.80 -2.72 16.10
C TYR A 96 -5.28 -2.29 16.16
N ASP A 97 -6.08 -2.97 16.99
CA ASP A 97 -7.52 -2.70 17.12
C ASP A 97 -7.77 -1.28 17.66
N ASP A 98 -6.98 -0.82 18.62
CA ASP A 98 -7.07 0.56 19.14
C ASP A 98 -6.75 1.58 18.04
N LEU A 99 -5.59 1.46 17.40
CA LEU A 99 -5.15 2.41 16.38
C LEU A 99 -6.06 2.43 15.15
N MET A 100 -6.44 1.26 14.64
CA MET A 100 -7.09 1.14 13.32
C MET A 100 -8.62 1.13 13.39
N LEU A 101 -9.21 0.73 14.52
CA LEU A 101 -10.65 0.48 14.61
C LEU A 101 -11.37 1.33 15.67
N ALA A 102 -10.69 1.74 16.74
CA ALA A 102 -11.30 2.53 17.82
C ALA A 102 -11.63 3.98 17.40
N PRO A 103 -12.41 4.72 18.22
CA PRO A 103 -12.75 6.11 17.94
C PRO A 103 -11.52 7.01 17.80
N SER A 104 -11.50 7.81 16.74
CA SER A 104 -10.45 8.77 16.41
C SER A 104 -11.07 9.88 15.55
N GLY A 105 -10.46 11.07 15.52
CA GLY A 105 -10.80 12.10 14.53
C GLY A 105 -10.27 11.78 13.13
N LEU A 106 -9.45 10.72 12.99
CA LEU A 106 -9.12 10.10 11.71
C LEU A 106 -10.18 9.06 11.32
N THR A 107 -10.64 9.16 10.08
CA THR A 107 -11.42 8.11 9.44
C THR A 107 -10.60 6.81 9.35
N LYS A 108 -11.29 5.67 9.24
CA LYS A 108 -10.60 4.39 8.99
C LYS A 108 -9.82 4.43 7.67
N LEU A 109 -10.38 5.08 6.66
CA LEU A 109 -9.70 5.26 5.38
C LEU A 109 -8.40 6.07 5.54
N GLU A 110 -8.41 7.23 6.22
CA GLU A 110 -7.17 8.02 6.45
C GLU A 110 -6.09 7.19 7.16
N ARG A 111 -6.47 6.37 8.14
CA ARG A 111 -5.53 5.47 8.85
C ARG A 111 -4.92 4.43 7.91
N GLU A 112 -5.73 3.82 7.04
CA GLU A 112 -5.24 2.89 6.01
C GLU A 112 -4.41 3.60 4.93
N MET A 113 -4.71 4.85 4.58
CA MET A 113 -3.89 5.64 3.67
C MET A 113 -2.50 5.91 4.25
N ILE A 114 -2.41 6.23 5.56
CA ILE A 114 -1.13 6.34 6.28
C ILE A 114 -0.39 5.00 6.21
N ALA A 115 -1.08 3.89 6.51
CA ALA A 115 -0.50 2.55 6.46
C ALA A 115 0.16 2.25 5.12
N VAL A 116 -0.55 2.51 4.02
CA VAL A 116 -0.05 2.27 2.66
C VAL A 116 1.08 3.21 2.29
N ALA A 117 0.98 4.51 2.61
CA ALA A 117 2.04 5.47 2.29
C ALA A 117 3.36 5.13 3.01
N VAL A 118 3.30 4.80 4.30
CA VAL A 118 4.47 4.35 5.08
C VAL A 118 5.03 3.05 4.51
N SER A 119 4.15 2.10 4.19
CA SER A 119 4.55 0.81 3.61
C SER A 119 5.14 0.93 2.21
N SER A 120 4.74 1.94 1.43
CA SER A 120 5.30 2.26 0.12
C SER A 120 6.73 2.77 0.25
N VAL A 121 6.97 3.73 1.15
CA VAL A 121 8.31 4.22 1.47
C VAL A 121 9.23 3.07 1.91
N ASN A 122 8.73 2.20 2.79
CA ASN A 122 9.49 1.07 3.33
C ASN A 122 9.51 -0.17 2.42
N ARG A 123 8.80 -0.15 1.28
CA ARG A 123 8.68 -1.27 0.33
C ARG A 123 8.24 -2.59 0.97
N CYS A 124 7.32 -2.53 1.94
CA CYS A 124 6.88 -3.71 2.68
C CYS A 124 5.81 -4.50 1.91
N TYR A 125 6.17 -5.68 1.38
CA TYR A 125 5.26 -6.52 0.59
C TYR A 125 3.97 -6.92 1.33
N TYR A 126 4.09 -7.41 2.57
CA TYR A 126 2.95 -7.79 3.41
C TYR A 126 1.98 -6.63 3.56
N CYS A 127 2.48 -5.50 4.07
CA CYS A 127 1.62 -4.37 4.43
C CYS A 127 1.04 -3.68 3.19
N LEU A 128 1.81 -3.55 2.10
CA LEU A 128 1.27 -3.01 0.83
C LEU A 128 0.13 -3.86 0.27
N THR A 129 0.23 -5.18 0.40
CA THR A 129 -0.79 -6.10 -0.09
C THR A 129 -2.07 -6.01 0.76
N ALA A 130 -1.94 -6.14 2.09
CA ALA A 130 -3.08 -6.15 3.01
C ALA A 130 -3.75 -4.77 3.13
N HIS A 131 -2.98 -3.72 3.40
CA HIS A 131 -3.53 -2.37 3.60
C HIS A 131 -3.89 -1.69 2.27
N GLY A 132 -3.23 -2.08 1.17
CA GLY A 132 -3.68 -1.70 -0.18
C GLY A 132 -5.07 -2.24 -0.46
N ALA A 133 -5.36 -3.50 -0.12
CA ALA A 133 -6.71 -4.07 -0.21
C ALA A 133 -7.72 -3.34 0.69
N ALA A 134 -7.33 -2.98 1.91
CA ALA A 134 -8.15 -2.20 2.82
C ALA A 134 -8.50 -0.81 2.27
N VAL A 135 -7.53 -0.08 1.68
CA VAL A 135 -7.80 1.19 1.01
C VAL A 135 -8.81 1.00 -0.11
N ARG A 136 -8.61 0.04 -1.03
CA ARG A 136 -9.55 -0.21 -2.13
C ARG A 136 -10.96 -0.50 -1.63
N GLN A 137 -11.07 -1.31 -0.57
CA GLN A 137 -12.35 -1.68 0.02
C GLN A 137 -13.06 -0.49 0.69
N LEU A 138 -12.34 0.32 1.46
CA LEU A 138 -12.91 1.43 2.22
C LEU A 138 -13.23 2.65 1.34
N SER A 139 -12.44 2.89 0.31
CA SER A 139 -12.69 3.99 -0.63
C SER A 139 -13.75 3.65 -1.67
N GLY A 140 -13.96 2.36 -1.97
CA GLY A 140 -14.71 1.93 -3.15
C GLY A 140 -14.02 2.30 -4.47
N ASP A 141 -12.75 2.70 -4.41
CA ASP A 141 -11.94 3.14 -5.54
C ASP A 141 -10.64 2.31 -5.61
N PRO A 142 -10.60 1.29 -6.50
CA PRO A 142 -9.40 0.49 -6.72
C PRO A 142 -8.19 1.31 -7.17
N VAL A 143 -8.41 2.41 -7.92
CA VAL A 143 -7.34 3.26 -8.45
C VAL A 143 -6.64 4.00 -7.33
N LEU A 144 -7.38 4.49 -6.32
CA LEU A 144 -6.77 5.12 -5.15
C LEU A 144 -5.81 4.16 -4.43
N GLY A 145 -6.21 2.89 -4.24
CA GLY A 145 -5.34 1.88 -3.64
C GLY A 145 -4.02 1.74 -4.38
N GLU A 146 -4.06 1.63 -5.71
CA GLU A 146 -2.85 1.52 -6.55
C GLU A 146 -1.99 2.79 -6.49
N GLN A 147 -2.62 3.96 -6.54
CA GLN A 147 -1.90 5.23 -6.45
C GLN A 147 -1.15 5.35 -5.13
N LEU A 148 -1.77 5.00 -3.99
CA LEU A 148 -1.09 5.05 -2.70
C LEU A 148 0.05 4.03 -2.59
N VAL A 149 -0.13 2.82 -3.13
CA VAL A 149 0.91 1.78 -3.17
C VAL A 149 2.13 2.26 -3.98
N MET A 150 1.90 2.87 -5.14
CA MET A 150 2.96 3.22 -6.08
C MET A 150 3.60 4.59 -5.79
N ASN A 151 2.77 5.62 -5.59
CA ASN A 151 3.18 6.98 -5.27
C ASN A 151 1.95 7.83 -4.91
N TYR A 152 1.70 8.05 -3.61
CA TYR A 152 0.52 8.80 -3.14
C TYR A 152 0.38 10.20 -3.77
N ARG A 153 1.48 10.81 -4.23
CA ARG A 153 1.48 12.13 -4.88
C ARG A 153 0.78 12.14 -6.24
N ALA A 154 0.56 10.96 -6.85
CA ALA A 154 -0.23 10.82 -8.07
C ALA A 154 -1.74 10.80 -7.81
N ALA A 155 -2.17 10.60 -6.56
CA ALA A 155 -3.58 10.61 -6.18
C ALA A 155 -4.14 12.03 -6.12
N ARG A 156 -5.42 12.16 -6.47
CA ARG A 156 -6.17 13.43 -6.34
C ARG A 156 -6.73 13.54 -4.92
N LEU A 157 -5.85 13.86 -3.99
CA LEU A 157 -6.16 14.00 -2.56
C LEU A 157 -6.68 15.40 -2.26
N ASP A 158 -7.57 15.52 -1.27
CA ASP A 158 -7.85 16.81 -0.66
C ASP A 158 -6.66 17.32 0.18
N GLU A 159 -6.73 18.58 0.60
CA GLU A 159 -5.64 19.22 1.35
C GLU A 159 -5.35 18.51 2.69
N ARG A 160 -6.39 17.99 3.36
CA ARG A 160 -6.27 17.30 4.64
C ARG A 160 -5.54 15.98 4.48
N GLN A 161 -6.01 15.13 3.57
CA GLN A 161 -5.39 13.85 3.24
C GLN A 161 -3.95 14.05 2.79
N ARG A 162 -3.69 15.05 1.95
CA ARG A 162 -2.34 15.34 1.48
C ARG A 162 -1.40 15.72 2.63
N ALA A 163 -1.83 16.60 3.53
CA ALA A 163 -1.03 17.02 4.69
C ALA A 163 -0.75 15.85 5.65
N ILE A 164 -1.74 14.99 5.90
CA ILE A 164 -1.58 13.76 6.71
C ILE A 164 -0.50 12.86 6.10
N LEU A 165 -0.56 12.59 4.79
CA LEU A 165 0.40 11.70 4.14
C LEU A 165 1.79 12.32 4.00
N ASP A 166 1.89 13.63 3.73
CA ASP A 166 3.17 14.34 3.71
C ASP A 166 3.88 14.26 5.07
N PHE A 167 3.14 14.43 6.17
CA PHE A 167 3.67 14.27 7.52
C PHE A 167 4.11 12.83 7.80
N ALA A 168 3.27 11.83 7.48
CA ALA A 168 3.59 10.42 7.69
C ALA A 168 4.84 9.97 6.92
N VAL A 169 4.99 10.44 5.68
CA VAL A 169 6.17 10.18 4.84
C VAL A 169 7.41 10.87 5.42
N LYS A 170 7.32 12.14 5.83
CA LYS A 170 8.45 12.83 6.49
C LYS A 170 8.89 12.11 7.76
N LEU A 171 7.94 11.73 8.63
CA LEU A 171 8.22 11.02 9.88
C LEU A 171 8.83 9.63 9.62
N THR A 172 8.51 9.00 8.49
CA THR A 172 9.10 7.72 8.07
C THR A 172 10.53 7.88 7.57
N GLU A 173 10.80 8.86 6.71
CA GLU A 173 12.10 9.03 6.05
C GLU A 173 13.11 9.77 6.94
N ARG A 174 12.66 10.81 7.65
CA ARG A 174 13.50 11.79 8.35
C ARG A 174 12.87 12.21 9.68
N PRO A 175 12.63 11.28 10.63
CA PRO A 175 11.98 11.59 11.90
C PRO A 175 12.73 12.66 12.73
N HIS A 176 14.05 12.71 12.60
CA HIS A 176 14.92 13.66 13.32
C HIS A 176 14.81 15.11 12.81
N GLU A 177 14.14 15.34 11.68
CA GLU A 177 13.90 16.67 11.11
C GLU A 177 12.45 17.16 11.35
N VAL A 178 11.64 16.42 12.12
CA VAL A 178 10.27 16.81 12.43
C VAL A 178 10.25 17.90 13.50
N GLU A 179 9.67 19.04 13.16
CA GLU A 179 9.63 20.26 13.98
C GLU A 179 8.20 20.81 14.12
N GLU A 180 8.07 21.96 14.77
CA GLU A 180 6.77 22.58 15.03
C GLU A 180 6.04 23.01 13.76
N ALA A 181 6.78 23.40 12.73
CA ALA A 181 6.19 23.75 11.44
C ALA A 181 5.39 22.58 10.83
N ASP A 182 5.83 21.33 11.02
CA ASP A 182 5.12 20.16 10.51
C ASP A 182 3.81 19.92 11.26
N ARG A 183 3.82 20.07 12.59
CA ARG A 183 2.62 19.99 13.42
C ARG A 183 1.65 21.13 13.14
N ALA A 184 2.16 22.34 12.92
CA ALA A 184 1.37 23.49 12.51
C ALA A 184 0.70 23.27 11.15
N GLY A 185 1.38 22.60 10.20
CA GLY A 185 0.79 22.20 8.92
C GLY A 185 -0.43 21.28 9.08
N LEU A 186 -0.37 20.31 10.00
CA LEU A 186 -1.52 19.46 10.33
C LEU A 186 -2.67 20.26 10.98
N ARG A 187 -2.36 21.19 11.88
CA ARG A 187 -3.40 22.06 12.49
C ARG A 187 -4.08 22.94 11.44
N ALA A 188 -3.35 23.42 10.44
CA ALA A 188 -3.88 24.26 9.39
C ALA A 188 -4.97 23.56 8.54
N VAL A 189 -4.95 22.22 8.47
CA VAL A 189 -5.98 21.40 7.80
C VAL A 189 -7.01 20.82 8.79
N GLY A 190 -7.10 21.40 9.99
CA GLY A 190 -8.14 21.11 10.97
C GLY A 190 -7.91 19.85 11.81
N LEU A 191 -6.67 19.35 11.95
CA LEU A 191 -6.36 18.31 12.94
C LEU A 191 -6.18 18.93 14.33
N GLY A 192 -6.83 18.35 15.34
CA GLY A 192 -6.56 18.66 16.75
C GLY A 192 -5.31 17.94 17.28
N GLU A 193 -4.87 18.28 18.49
CA GLU A 193 -3.70 17.64 19.13
C GLU A 193 -3.84 16.11 19.20
N ARG A 194 -5.04 15.61 19.51
CA ARG A 194 -5.31 14.18 19.56
C ARG A 194 -5.20 13.53 18.18
N ASP A 195 -5.65 14.20 17.13
CA ASP A 195 -5.55 13.67 15.76
C ASP A 195 -4.10 13.63 15.30
N ILE A 196 -3.30 14.64 15.65
CA ILE A 196 -1.86 14.66 15.37
C ILE A 196 -1.15 13.50 16.06
N TRP A 197 -1.51 13.20 17.31
CA TRP A 197 -1.04 12.01 18.01
C TRP A 197 -1.41 10.74 17.25
N ASP A 198 -2.68 10.60 16.85
CA ASP A 198 -3.15 9.40 16.14
C ASP A 198 -2.42 9.23 14.78
N VAL A 199 -2.16 10.32 14.03
CA VAL A 199 -1.32 10.27 12.80
C VAL A 199 0.08 9.75 13.11
N ALA A 200 0.73 10.29 14.15
CA ALA A 200 2.08 9.89 14.54
C ALA A 200 2.12 8.43 15.04
N ALA A 201 1.13 8.01 15.82
CA ALA A 201 1.03 6.67 16.38
C ALA A 201 0.79 5.61 15.29
N VAL A 202 -0.13 5.87 14.35
CA VAL A 202 -0.35 5.00 13.19
C VAL A 202 0.91 4.94 12.32
N THR A 203 1.56 6.08 12.06
CA THR A 203 2.81 6.13 11.30
C THR A 203 3.94 5.32 11.95
N GLY A 204 4.10 5.46 13.27
CA GLY A 204 5.09 4.71 14.06
C GLY A 204 4.79 3.21 14.09
N PHE A 205 3.52 2.85 14.26
CA PHE A 205 3.06 1.46 14.22
C PHE A 205 3.39 0.79 12.88
N PHE A 206 3.10 1.44 11.74
CA PHE A 206 3.45 0.86 10.45
C PHE A 206 4.95 0.84 10.18
N ASN A 207 5.71 1.80 10.71
CA ASN A 207 7.16 1.71 10.70
C ASN A 207 7.67 0.46 11.44
N MET A 208 7.09 0.11 12.60
CA MET A 208 7.39 -1.13 13.32
C MET A 208 6.93 -2.37 12.51
N SER A 209 5.66 -2.42 12.11
CA SER A 209 5.07 -3.55 11.40
C SER A 209 5.79 -3.87 10.09
N ASN A 210 6.17 -2.85 9.32
CA ASN A 210 6.95 -3.03 8.10
C ASN A 210 8.31 -3.68 8.37
N ARG A 211 9.01 -3.25 9.44
CA ARG A 211 10.32 -3.80 9.82
C ARG A 211 10.20 -5.25 10.26
N ILE A 212 9.19 -5.59 11.06
CA ILE A 212 8.94 -6.97 11.49
C ILE A 212 8.62 -7.85 10.28
N ALA A 213 7.66 -7.44 9.45
CA ALA A 213 7.26 -8.21 8.27
C ALA A 213 8.42 -8.44 7.29
N ALA A 214 9.23 -7.40 7.02
CA ALA A 214 10.40 -7.54 6.16
C ALA A 214 11.49 -8.43 6.77
N ALA A 215 11.75 -8.30 8.07
CA ALA A 215 12.76 -9.09 8.77
C ALA A 215 12.42 -10.59 8.84
N THR A 216 11.13 -10.94 8.85
CA THR A 216 10.66 -12.32 8.95
C THR A 216 10.19 -12.92 7.63
N ASP A 217 10.31 -12.19 6.51
CA ASP A 217 9.70 -12.54 5.22
C ASP A 217 8.22 -12.95 5.37
N MET A 218 7.45 -12.09 6.05
CA MET A 218 6.06 -12.35 6.32
C MET A 218 5.24 -12.28 5.02
N ARG A 219 4.49 -13.34 4.74
CA ARG A 219 3.69 -13.48 3.52
C ARG A 219 2.24 -13.05 3.77
N PRO A 220 1.69 -12.10 3.01
CA PRO A 220 0.27 -11.74 3.11
C PRO A 220 -0.58 -12.90 2.57
N ASN A 221 -1.80 -13.04 3.08
CA ASN A 221 -2.78 -13.98 2.53
C ASN A 221 -3.01 -13.72 1.03
N THR A 222 -3.05 -14.78 0.23
CA THR A 222 -3.20 -14.70 -1.23
C THR A 222 -4.49 -13.98 -1.64
N GLU A 223 -5.54 -14.11 -0.82
CA GLU A 223 -6.86 -13.51 -1.01
C GLU A 223 -6.81 -11.99 -1.16
N TYR A 224 -5.89 -11.29 -0.48
CA TYR A 224 -5.79 -9.83 -0.55
C TYR A 224 -5.50 -9.32 -1.97
N HIS A 225 -4.83 -10.11 -2.83
CA HIS A 225 -4.45 -9.68 -4.17
C HIS A 225 -5.67 -9.44 -5.08
N SER A 226 -6.74 -10.22 -4.91
CA SER A 226 -7.95 -10.17 -5.75
C SER A 226 -9.07 -9.31 -5.16
N GLN A 227 -8.98 -8.92 -3.89
CA GLN A 227 -10.02 -8.14 -3.21
C GLN A 227 -10.19 -6.72 -3.77
N ALA A 228 -11.45 -6.27 -3.86
CA ALA A 228 -11.84 -4.90 -4.19
C ALA A 228 -11.15 -4.35 -5.46
N ARG A 229 -11.20 -5.11 -6.56
CA ARG A 229 -10.55 -4.74 -7.84
C ARG A 229 -11.49 -4.10 -8.89
N GLY A 230 -12.81 -4.18 -8.69
CA GLY A 230 -13.83 -3.73 -9.65
C GLY A 230 -14.53 -4.88 -10.35
#